data_AF-A0A534NU15-F1
#
_entry.id   AF-A0A534NU15-F1
#
_cell.length_a   1.000
_cell.length_b   1.000
_cell.length_c   1.000
_cell.angle_alpha   90.00
_cell.angle_beta   90.00
_cell.angle_gamma   90.00
#
_symmetry.space_group_name_H-M   'P 1'
#
loop_
_entity.id
_entity.type
_entity.pdbx_description
1 polymer ?
#
loop_
_entity_poly.entity_id
_entity_poly.type
_entity_poly.pdbx_seq_one_letter_code
_entity_poly.pdbx_strand_id
1 'polypeptide(L)'
;MVPTPATSVSADGAHGSTLAGVAGTVSLKVRELDADTGAPIEGDTIAFTLPAIANAHWSAGVSRTATVKTGAGGKAQAFLVTSQAAEGPWRVVAESAAGDAQVTFDVTIRCAFGICDPPPCGGACPIEDVPDVTGLWLTRHDFRIHDVLPFSAQEIFKALRLMDQTLLGQLTIPGIPGWLQAIVNAFVARLLQQYLPGWMQQLIHLCDDFATILGNLRSEGAMRLTRTTDLVHLSGTEVWTSLVFYWLPLCDGEIAGDPDKPPECARIDVLTHDSGFDETAQCRGEVLPSVSVELSPFNATLVKDGAGYGLQINQRRARLTMGKVLLILYDQLLGVVTGGEFQCIEEATECAPGMGCIVDCDGLARDVESATDGIVDEGTVQALCGRGMRAIGDGVAQALARAWPVSADTLEFSGSANVSGVADEARLEDGKWTGDFFFPLDRKLPGTWEATRPE
;
A
#
# COMPACT_ATOMS: atom_id res chain seq x y z
N MET A 1 6.10 10.10 -16.78
CA MET A 1 5.08 9.41 -15.94
C MET A 1 5.75 8.67 -14.78
N VAL A 2 5.00 8.31 -13.73
CA VAL A 2 5.54 7.48 -12.63
C VAL A 2 4.91 6.09 -12.71
N PRO A 3 5.70 5.01 -12.87
CA PRO A 3 5.16 3.65 -12.86
C PRO A 3 4.54 3.34 -11.50
N THR A 4 3.45 2.57 -11.54
CA THR A 4 2.76 2.07 -10.34
C THR A 4 2.54 0.56 -10.54
N PRO A 5 2.14 -0.18 -9.50
CA PRO A 5 1.81 -1.59 -9.66
C PRO A 5 0.67 -1.85 -10.65
N ALA A 6 -0.10 -0.82 -11.03
CA ALA A 6 -1.14 -0.92 -12.05
C ALA A 6 -0.76 -0.27 -13.39
N THR A 7 0.37 0.44 -13.47
CA THR A 7 0.72 1.31 -14.61
C THR A 7 2.14 1.04 -15.08
N SER A 8 2.24 0.45 -16.26
CA SER A 8 3.49 0.35 -17.03
C SER A 8 3.72 1.65 -17.80
N VAL A 9 4.98 2.06 -17.95
CA VAL A 9 5.37 3.32 -18.60
C VAL A 9 6.37 3.03 -19.71
N SER A 10 6.20 3.65 -20.88
CA SER A 10 7.12 3.55 -22.00
C SER A 10 8.49 4.14 -21.66
N ALA A 11 9.54 3.72 -22.37
CA ALA A 11 10.91 4.18 -22.11
C ALA A 11 11.10 5.70 -22.25
N ASP A 12 10.25 6.37 -23.04
CA ASP A 12 10.23 7.83 -23.20
C ASP A 12 9.41 8.56 -22.12
N GLY A 13 8.72 7.83 -21.24
CA GLY A 13 7.93 8.39 -20.14
C GLY A 13 6.66 9.13 -20.56
N ALA A 14 6.32 9.16 -21.86
CA ALA A 14 5.21 9.92 -22.44
C ALA A 14 3.90 9.12 -22.51
N HIS A 15 4.02 7.80 -22.57
CA HIS A 15 2.89 6.88 -22.65
C HIS A 15 2.91 5.88 -21.50
N GLY A 16 1.74 5.58 -20.96
CA GLY A 16 1.57 4.56 -19.95
C GLY A 16 0.40 3.67 -20.30
N SER A 17 0.45 2.41 -19.89
CA SER A 17 -0.70 1.51 -19.95
C SER A 17 -1.08 1.14 -18.53
N THR A 18 -2.31 1.43 -18.16
CA THR A 18 -2.86 1.15 -16.84
C THR A 18 -3.92 0.06 -16.93
N LEU A 19 -3.80 -0.97 -16.11
CA LEU A 19 -4.81 -2.01 -15.94
C LEU A 19 -5.50 -1.82 -14.59
N ALA A 20 -6.83 -1.88 -14.58
CA ALA A 20 -7.62 -1.66 -13.37
C ALA A 20 -8.74 -2.70 -13.24
N GLY A 21 -9.09 -3.04 -12.00
CA GLY A 21 -10.12 -4.05 -11.73
C GLY A 21 -11.48 -3.40 -11.83
N VAL A 22 -12.53 -4.16 -12.17
CA VAL A 22 -13.91 -3.65 -12.01
C VAL A 22 -14.17 -3.30 -10.55
N ALA A 23 -14.94 -2.24 -10.32
CA ALA A 23 -15.38 -1.79 -9.01
C ALA A 23 -14.25 -1.52 -7.98
N GLY A 24 -13.05 -1.21 -8.47
CA GLY A 24 -11.91 -0.79 -7.67
C GLY A 24 -11.53 0.67 -7.89
N THR A 25 -10.46 1.07 -7.22
CA THR A 25 -9.79 2.36 -7.46
C THR A 25 -8.38 2.11 -7.97
N VAL A 26 -7.95 2.86 -8.98
CA VAL A 26 -6.57 2.82 -9.48
C VAL A 26 -5.98 4.23 -9.46
N SER A 27 -4.69 4.33 -9.13
CA SER A 27 -3.98 5.61 -9.16
C SER A 27 -3.23 5.81 -10.47
N LEU A 28 -3.41 7.00 -11.06
CA LEU A 28 -2.59 7.49 -12.17
C LEU A 28 -1.63 8.53 -11.63
N LYS A 29 -0.33 8.31 -11.84
CA LYS A 29 0.73 9.14 -11.27
C LYS A 29 1.62 9.74 -12.35
N VAL A 30 1.88 11.04 -12.23
CA VAL A 30 2.86 11.74 -13.05
C VAL A 30 3.92 12.39 -12.17
N ARG A 31 5.05 12.70 -12.78
CA ARG A 31 6.10 13.54 -12.21
C ARG A 31 6.41 14.62 -13.24
N GLU A 32 6.34 15.86 -12.81
CA GLU A 32 6.69 17.01 -13.60
C GLU A 32 8.14 17.40 -13.35
N LEU A 33 8.86 17.61 -14.44
CA LEU A 33 10.28 17.95 -14.45
C LEU A 33 10.48 19.19 -15.32
N ASP A 34 11.33 20.08 -14.87
CA ASP A 34 11.82 21.21 -15.66
C ASP A 34 12.68 20.67 -16.82
N ALA A 35 12.33 21.06 -18.05
CA ALA A 35 12.93 20.49 -19.25
C ALA A 35 14.42 20.85 -19.42
N ASP A 36 14.85 21.97 -18.86
CA ASP A 36 16.22 22.47 -19.00
C ASP A 36 17.15 21.88 -17.93
N THR A 37 16.64 21.68 -16.72
CA THR A 37 17.42 21.29 -15.54
C THR A 37 17.18 19.84 -15.10
N GLY A 38 16.09 19.22 -15.54
CA GLY A 38 15.63 17.90 -15.07
C GLY A 38 15.15 17.92 -13.60
N ALA A 39 15.06 19.09 -12.98
CA ALA A 39 14.63 19.22 -11.58
C ALA A 39 13.10 19.05 -11.45
N PRO A 40 12.61 18.46 -10.36
CA PRO A 40 11.17 18.35 -10.12
C PRO A 40 10.52 19.71 -9.88
N ILE A 41 9.31 19.90 -10.42
CA ILE A 41 8.52 21.13 -10.25
C ILE A 41 7.41 20.90 -9.22
N GLU A 42 7.47 21.59 -8.08
CA GLU A 42 6.49 21.53 -7.01
C GLU A 42 5.49 22.71 -7.09
N GLY A 43 4.23 22.46 -6.73
CA GLY A 43 3.17 23.45 -6.61
C GLY A 43 2.40 23.75 -7.90
N ASP A 44 2.76 23.13 -9.03
CA ASP A 44 2.07 23.31 -10.31
C ASP A 44 0.82 22.43 -10.41
N THR A 45 -0.14 22.79 -11.27
CA THR A 45 -1.42 22.09 -11.40
C THR A 45 -1.39 21.13 -12.58
N ILE A 46 -1.64 19.85 -12.30
CA ILE A 46 -1.84 18.82 -13.32
C ILE A 46 -3.33 18.52 -13.46
N ALA A 47 -3.83 18.50 -14.70
CA ALA A 47 -5.18 18.08 -15.03
C ALA A 47 -5.17 16.66 -15.63
N PHE A 48 -5.95 15.75 -15.05
CA PHE A 48 -6.21 14.41 -15.57
C PHE A 48 -7.61 14.36 -16.17
N THR A 49 -7.72 14.08 -17.47
CA THR A 49 -8.99 14.14 -18.21
C THR A 49 -9.37 12.78 -18.76
N LEU A 50 -10.58 12.34 -18.40
CA LEU A 50 -11.20 11.12 -18.91
C LEU A 50 -11.85 11.34 -20.27
N PRO A 51 -11.77 10.37 -21.20
CA PRO A 51 -12.47 10.45 -22.45
C PRO A 51 -13.97 10.23 -22.21
N ALA A 52 -14.83 10.80 -23.06
CA ALA A 52 -16.28 10.72 -22.90
C ALA A 52 -16.84 9.28 -22.88
N ILE A 53 -16.13 8.33 -23.49
CA ILE A 53 -16.51 6.92 -23.58
C ILE A 53 -16.28 6.12 -22.29
N ALA A 54 -15.51 6.63 -21.34
CA ALA A 54 -15.26 5.94 -20.08
C ALA A 54 -16.50 6.05 -19.17
N ASN A 55 -16.89 4.98 -18.48
CA ASN A 55 -17.89 5.10 -17.40
C ASN A 55 -17.24 5.26 -16.02
N ALA A 56 -15.90 5.17 -15.95
CA ALA A 56 -15.11 5.51 -14.78
C ALA A 56 -15.22 7.02 -14.44
N HIS A 57 -14.94 7.36 -13.19
CA HIS A 57 -14.95 8.74 -12.68
C HIS A 57 -13.80 8.97 -11.69
N TRP A 58 -13.55 10.23 -11.33
CA TRP A 58 -12.49 10.56 -10.36
C TRP A 58 -13.01 10.48 -8.93
N SER A 59 -12.18 10.05 -7.98
CA SER A 59 -12.57 10.01 -6.56
C SER A 59 -12.95 11.39 -5.99
N ALA A 60 -12.40 12.46 -6.57
CA ALA A 60 -12.70 13.84 -6.20
C ALA A 60 -14.09 14.33 -6.67
N GLY A 61 -14.81 13.54 -7.47
CA GLY A 61 -16.19 13.82 -7.89
C GLY A 61 -16.50 13.40 -9.34
N VAL A 62 -17.73 13.70 -9.77
CA VAL A 62 -18.28 13.28 -11.08
C VAL A 62 -17.76 14.07 -12.30
N SER A 63 -16.82 15.01 -12.10
CA SER A 63 -16.18 15.73 -13.19
C SER A 63 -15.39 14.76 -14.06
N ARG A 64 -15.32 15.01 -15.38
CA ARG A 64 -14.44 14.26 -16.29
C ARG A 64 -12.96 14.62 -16.11
N THR A 65 -12.69 15.74 -15.44
CA THR A 65 -11.34 16.22 -15.17
C THR A 65 -11.10 16.31 -13.67
N ALA A 66 -10.00 15.72 -13.21
CA ALA A 66 -9.46 15.91 -11.87
C ALA A 66 -8.22 16.80 -11.94
N THR A 67 -8.15 17.82 -11.08
CA THR A 67 -7.00 18.72 -10.98
C THR A 67 -6.27 18.47 -9.68
N VAL A 68 -4.96 18.27 -9.74
CA VAL A 68 -4.11 17.94 -8.59
C VAL A 68 -2.85 18.79 -8.66
N LYS A 69 -2.38 19.31 -7.53
CA LYS A 69 -1.09 20.02 -7.49
C LYS A 69 0.07 19.05 -7.38
N THR A 70 1.21 19.37 -7.99
CA THR A 70 2.45 18.64 -7.78
C THR A 70 2.96 18.89 -6.35
N GLY A 71 3.22 17.82 -5.61
CA GLY A 71 3.81 17.89 -4.28
C GLY A 71 5.33 17.71 -4.32
N ALA A 72 5.93 17.35 -3.19
CA ALA A 72 7.36 17.10 -3.07
C ALA A 72 7.88 16.13 -4.16
N GLY A 73 8.99 16.51 -4.80
CA GLY A 73 9.56 15.74 -5.92
C GLY A 73 8.75 15.82 -7.22
N GLY A 74 7.85 16.80 -7.34
CA GLY A 74 7.11 17.15 -8.54
C GLY A 74 6.02 16.15 -8.93
N LYS A 75 5.53 15.37 -7.96
CA LYS A 75 4.58 14.27 -8.22
C LYS A 75 3.13 14.74 -8.09
N ALA A 76 2.28 14.33 -9.01
CA ALA A 76 0.83 14.50 -8.91
C ALA A 76 0.13 13.16 -9.15
N GLN A 77 -0.97 12.93 -8.44
CA GLN A 77 -1.70 11.67 -8.46
C GLN A 77 -3.20 11.91 -8.45
N ALA A 78 -3.91 11.29 -9.39
CA ALA A 78 -5.37 11.23 -9.41
C ALA A 78 -5.84 9.78 -9.24
N PHE A 79 -6.95 9.59 -8.53
CA PHE A 79 -7.54 8.28 -8.29
C PHE A 79 -8.78 8.10 -9.15
N LEU A 80 -8.71 7.10 -10.03
CA LEU A 80 -9.78 6.72 -10.92
C LEU A 80 -10.60 5.62 -10.26
N VAL A 81 -11.89 5.90 -10.02
CA VAL A 81 -12.88 4.92 -9.60
C VAL A 81 -13.43 4.24 -10.85
N THR A 82 -13.21 2.93 -10.93
CA THR A 82 -13.55 2.10 -12.09
C THR A 82 -15.02 1.67 -12.08
N SER A 83 -15.56 1.36 -13.26
CA SER A 83 -16.94 0.91 -13.41
C SER A 83 -17.12 -0.58 -13.07
N GLN A 84 -18.37 -1.04 -13.10
CA GLN A 84 -18.77 -2.43 -12.83
C GLN A 84 -18.52 -3.38 -14.00
N ALA A 85 -18.13 -2.86 -15.16
CA ALA A 85 -17.94 -3.64 -16.37
C ALA A 85 -16.50 -3.52 -16.85
N ALA A 86 -16.01 -4.58 -17.49
CA ALA A 86 -14.76 -4.48 -18.23
C ALA A 86 -14.92 -3.41 -19.33
N GLU A 87 -13.96 -2.51 -19.41
CA GLU A 87 -13.99 -1.33 -20.28
C GLU A 87 -12.61 -1.02 -20.85
N GLY A 88 -12.59 -0.27 -21.95
CA GLY A 88 -11.36 0.15 -22.59
C GLY A 88 -10.78 -0.87 -23.58
N PRO A 89 -9.55 -0.65 -24.06
CA PRO A 89 -8.67 0.45 -23.67
C PRO A 89 -9.23 1.82 -24.09
N TRP A 90 -9.14 2.80 -23.21
CA TRP A 90 -9.44 4.20 -23.50
C TRP A 90 -8.40 5.11 -22.85
N ARG A 91 -8.24 6.32 -23.39
CA ARG A 91 -7.08 7.15 -23.10
C ARG A 91 -7.39 8.26 -22.11
N VAL A 92 -6.72 8.24 -20.96
CA VAL A 92 -6.62 9.39 -20.04
C VAL A 92 -5.48 10.27 -20.49
N VAL A 93 -5.73 11.57 -20.43
CA VAL A 93 -4.75 12.61 -20.69
C VAL A 93 -4.34 13.24 -19.38
N ALA A 94 -3.04 13.36 -19.12
CA ALA A 94 -2.53 14.24 -18.07
C ALA A 94 -1.70 15.37 -18.70
N GLU A 95 -2.02 16.60 -18.32
CA GLU A 95 -1.40 17.83 -18.82
C GLU A 95 -1.06 18.77 -17.66
N SER A 96 0.06 19.46 -17.80
CA SER A 96 0.45 20.55 -16.88
C SER A 96 -0.28 21.83 -17.27
N ALA A 97 -0.66 22.65 -16.28
CA ALA A 97 -1.24 23.95 -16.52
C ALA A 97 -0.21 24.99 -16.98
N ALA A 98 1.08 24.81 -16.63
CA ALA A 98 2.15 25.71 -17.01
C ALA A 98 2.97 25.21 -18.21
N GLY A 99 2.90 23.91 -18.52
CA GLY A 99 3.66 23.27 -19.60
C GLY A 99 2.81 22.84 -20.80
N ASP A 100 3.45 22.69 -21.96
CA ASP A 100 2.81 22.19 -23.19
C ASP A 100 2.92 20.66 -23.37
N ALA A 101 3.61 19.98 -22.44
CA ALA A 101 3.84 18.55 -22.51
C ALA A 101 2.64 17.76 -21.94
N GLN A 102 2.18 16.79 -22.72
CA GLN A 102 1.08 15.91 -22.37
C GLN A 102 1.59 14.48 -22.27
N VAL A 103 1.10 13.74 -21.27
CA VAL A 103 1.30 12.29 -21.17
C VAL A 103 -0.04 11.57 -21.23
N THR A 104 -0.06 10.36 -21.75
CA THR A 104 -1.30 9.61 -21.95
C THR A 104 -1.28 8.23 -21.31
N PHE A 105 -2.30 7.90 -20.53
CA PHE A 105 -2.51 6.56 -19.99
C PHE A 105 -3.58 5.84 -20.81
N ASP A 106 -3.24 4.71 -21.42
CA ASP A 106 -4.22 3.79 -21.99
C ASP A 106 -4.75 2.90 -20.84
N VAL A 107 -5.98 3.15 -20.41
CA VAL A 107 -6.62 2.48 -19.27
C VAL A 107 -7.52 1.36 -19.78
N THR A 108 -7.31 0.15 -19.26
CA THR A 108 -8.18 -1.02 -19.50
C THR A 108 -8.71 -1.55 -18.17
N ILE A 109 -10.03 -1.59 -18.02
CA ILE A 109 -10.72 -2.18 -16.87
C ILE A 109 -11.04 -3.65 -17.18
N ARG A 110 -10.68 -4.57 -16.28
CA ARG A 110 -10.92 -6.01 -16.43
C ARG A 110 -11.67 -6.58 -15.23
N CYS A 111 -12.49 -7.60 -15.49
CA CYS A 111 -13.12 -8.35 -14.40
C CYS A 111 -12.08 -9.22 -13.70
N ALA A 112 -12.03 -9.19 -12.37
CA ALA A 112 -11.35 -10.21 -11.60
C ALA A 112 -12.16 -11.52 -11.71
N PHE A 113 -11.49 -12.63 -12.04
CA PHE A 113 -12.04 -14.00 -12.08
C PHE A 113 -13.23 -14.27 -13.04
N GLY A 114 -13.47 -13.45 -14.07
CA GLY A 114 -14.56 -13.71 -15.03
C GLY A 114 -15.98 -13.53 -14.47
N ILE A 115 -16.11 -12.89 -13.31
CA ILE A 115 -17.39 -12.52 -12.72
C ILE A 115 -17.77 -11.14 -13.28
N CYS A 116 -18.47 -11.12 -14.41
CA CYS A 116 -19.02 -9.89 -15.00
C CYS A 116 -20.55 -9.90 -15.11
N ASP A 117 -21.22 -10.99 -14.69
CA ASP A 117 -22.67 -11.12 -14.84
C ASP A 117 -23.39 -11.10 -13.48
N PRO A 118 -24.33 -10.16 -13.25
CA PRO A 118 -25.39 -10.40 -12.29
C PRO A 118 -26.21 -11.61 -12.79
N PRO A 119 -26.56 -12.59 -11.94
CA PRO A 119 -27.48 -13.64 -12.37
C PRO A 119 -28.82 -12.97 -12.74
N PRO A 120 -29.47 -13.40 -13.83
CA PRO A 120 -30.81 -12.90 -14.13
C PRO A 120 -31.73 -13.28 -12.97
N CYS A 121 -32.42 -12.30 -12.40
CA CYS A 121 -33.51 -12.54 -11.46
C CYS A 121 -34.55 -13.43 -12.17
N GLY A 122 -34.53 -14.73 -11.87
CA GLY A 122 -35.43 -15.71 -12.43
C GLY A 122 -36.82 -15.58 -11.81
N GLY A 123 -37.66 -14.74 -12.41
CA GLY A 123 -39.08 -14.63 -12.07
C GLY A 123 -39.40 -13.58 -11.01
N ALA A 124 -40.67 -13.16 -11.00
CA ALA A 124 -41.21 -12.07 -10.20
C ALA A 124 -40.77 -12.16 -8.73
N CYS A 125 -39.96 -11.19 -8.28
CA CYS A 125 -39.72 -10.98 -6.86
C CYS A 125 -41.06 -10.62 -6.20
N PRO A 126 -41.56 -11.41 -5.24
CA PRO A 126 -42.69 -10.97 -4.43
C PRO A 126 -42.25 -9.71 -3.66
N ILE A 127 -43.07 -8.66 -3.72
CA ILE A 127 -42.93 -7.49 -2.87
C ILE A 127 -43.29 -7.94 -1.46
N GLU A 128 -42.30 -8.32 -0.66
CA GLU A 128 -42.45 -8.61 0.76
C GLU A 128 -41.76 -7.53 1.59
N ASP A 129 -42.26 -7.29 2.81
CA ASP A 129 -41.79 -6.28 3.76
C ASP A 129 -40.31 -6.44 4.21
N VAL A 130 -39.59 -7.45 3.70
CA VAL A 130 -38.20 -7.76 4.02
C VAL A 130 -37.29 -7.20 2.91
N PRO A 131 -36.30 -6.33 3.23
CA PRO A 131 -35.42 -5.74 2.23
C PRO A 131 -34.56 -6.80 1.55
N ASP A 132 -34.44 -6.70 0.22
CA ASP A 132 -33.54 -7.57 -0.53
C ASP A 132 -32.10 -7.09 -0.40
N VAL A 133 -31.30 -7.80 0.40
CA VAL A 133 -29.86 -7.54 0.57
C VAL A 133 -28.99 -8.50 -0.23
N THR A 134 -29.58 -9.32 -1.11
CA THR A 134 -28.80 -10.21 -1.99
C THR A 134 -28.10 -9.44 -3.09
N GLY A 135 -26.99 -9.99 -3.58
CA GLY A 135 -26.21 -9.38 -4.66
C GLY A 135 -24.77 -9.08 -4.24
N LEU A 136 -24.12 -8.27 -5.07
CA LEU A 136 -22.75 -7.81 -4.86
C LEU A 136 -22.75 -6.52 -4.04
N TRP A 137 -21.79 -6.41 -3.13
CA TRP A 137 -21.60 -5.29 -2.23
C TRP A 137 -20.12 -4.92 -2.23
N LEU A 138 -19.79 -3.65 -2.39
CA LEU A 138 -18.42 -3.16 -2.20
C LEU A 138 -18.21 -2.95 -0.72
N THR A 139 -17.23 -3.67 -0.15
CA THR A 139 -16.97 -3.65 1.29
C THR A 139 -15.74 -2.84 1.61
N ARG A 140 -15.84 -2.12 2.72
CA ARG A 140 -14.72 -1.48 3.39
C ARG A 140 -14.76 -1.88 4.86
N HIS A 141 -13.66 -2.40 5.38
CA HIS A 141 -13.49 -2.65 6.81
C HIS A 141 -12.36 -1.79 7.35
N ASP A 142 -12.60 -1.05 8.41
CA ASP A 142 -11.57 -0.29 9.12
C ASP A 142 -11.18 -1.05 10.41
N PHE A 143 -9.91 -1.41 10.50
CA PHE A 143 -9.27 -2.09 11.61
C PHE A 143 -8.35 -1.12 12.36
N ARG A 144 -8.77 -0.75 13.58
CA ARG A 144 -7.96 0.05 14.50
C ARG A 144 -7.14 -0.87 15.38
N ILE A 145 -5.84 -0.93 15.14
CA ILE A 145 -4.94 -1.90 15.77
C ILE A 145 -3.91 -1.24 16.68
N HIS A 146 -3.90 0.09 16.70
CA HIS A 146 -3.08 0.94 17.59
C HIS A 146 -3.04 0.41 19.03
N ASP A 147 -4.19 0.04 19.59
CA ASP A 147 -4.31 -0.32 21.02
C ASP A 147 -3.90 -1.76 21.32
N VAL A 148 -3.61 -2.56 20.30
CA VAL A 148 -3.60 -4.03 20.41
C VAL A 148 -2.38 -4.68 19.75
N LEU A 149 -1.49 -3.90 19.15
CA LEU A 149 -0.17 -4.39 18.75
C LEU A 149 0.52 -5.04 19.96
N PRO A 150 0.75 -6.38 19.95
CA PRO A 150 1.31 -7.07 21.10
C PRO A 150 2.72 -6.56 21.39
N PHE A 151 3.21 -6.73 22.63
CA PHE A 151 4.60 -6.42 22.99
C PHE A 151 5.63 -7.09 22.05
N SER A 152 5.29 -8.19 21.36
CA SER A 152 6.12 -8.81 20.33
C SER A 152 6.30 -7.95 19.07
N ALA A 153 5.37 -7.05 18.75
CA ALA A 153 5.59 -6.01 17.74
C ALA A 153 6.70 -5.03 18.14
N GLN A 154 7.11 -4.98 19.41
CA GLN A 154 8.33 -4.26 19.81
C GLN A 154 9.61 -4.87 19.26
N GLU A 155 9.59 -6.15 18.86
CA GLU A 155 10.72 -6.77 18.15
C GLU A 155 10.87 -6.19 16.72
N ILE A 156 9.78 -5.74 16.07
CA ILE A 156 9.83 -4.96 14.83
C ILE A 156 10.64 -3.68 15.07
N PHE A 157 10.31 -2.96 16.14
CA PHE A 157 11.03 -1.73 16.51
C PHE A 157 12.47 -1.99 16.94
N LYS A 158 12.79 -3.16 17.51
CA LYS A 158 14.18 -3.55 17.82
C LYS A 158 14.98 -3.88 16.56
N ALA A 159 14.38 -4.53 15.57
CA ALA A 159 15.04 -4.83 14.30
C ALA A 159 15.28 -3.55 13.46
N LEU A 160 14.29 -2.66 13.40
CA LEU A 160 14.44 -1.35 12.76
C LEU A 160 15.44 -0.46 13.53
N ARG A 161 15.44 -0.52 14.88
CA ARG A 161 16.51 0.09 15.71
C ARG A 161 17.87 -0.58 15.54
N LEU A 162 17.94 -1.82 15.06
CA LEU A 162 19.21 -2.48 14.77
C LEU A 162 19.86 -1.82 13.55
N MET A 163 19.05 -1.43 12.57
CA MET A 163 19.45 -0.57 11.47
C MET A 163 19.97 0.78 12.00
N ASP A 164 19.23 1.42 12.92
CA ASP A 164 19.60 2.69 13.57
C ASP A 164 20.92 2.58 14.36
N GLN A 165 21.09 1.56 15.21
CA GLN A 165 22.31 1.33 16.01
C GLN A 165 23.52 0.91 15.16
N THR A 166 23.30 0.21 14.05
CA THR A 166 24.36 -0.19 13.11
C THR A 166 24.78 1.00 12.25
N LEU A 167 23.83 1.80 11.78
CA LEU A 167 24.04 3.05 11.04
C LEU A 167 24.45 4.23 11.94
N LEU A 168 24.40 4.13 13.27
CA LEU A 168 24.81 5.20 14.20
C LEU A 168 26.01 4.85 15.10
N GLY A 169 26.59 3.64 15.05
CA GLY A 169 27.78 3.43 15.88
C GLY A 169 28.48 2.08 15.97
N GLN A 170 27.95 0.97 15.47
CA GLN A 170 28.66 -0.32 15.56
C GLN A 170 28.39 -1.23 14.35
N LEU A 171 29.10 -0.99 13.25
CA LEU A 171 29.21 -1.94 12.15
C LEU A 171 30.17 -3.07 12.55
N THR A 172 29.67 -4.09 13.24
CA THR A 172 30.41 -5.35 13.45
C THR A 172 30.38 -6.18 12.17
N ILE A 173 31.18 -5.80 11.17
CA ILE A 173 31.32 -6.56 9.93
C ILE A 173 32.02 -7.90 10.23
N PRO A 174 31.36 -9.05 10.01
CA PRO A 174 31.98 -10.36 10.24
C PRO A 174 33.15 -10.58 9.28
N GLY A 175 34.30 -11.01 9.79
CA GLY A 175 35.49 -11.35 8.98
C GLY A 175 36.56 -10.27 8.88
N ILE A 176 36.43 -9.16 9.60
CA ILE A 176 37.45 -8.09 9.67
C ILE A 176 38.36 -8.27 10.89
N PRO A 177 39.70 -8.07 10.77
CA PRO A 177 40.61 -8.00 11.92
C PRO A 177 40.23 -6.88 12.90
N GLY A 178 40.24 -7.14 14.21
CA GLY A 178 39.75 -6.20 15.22
C GLY A 178 40.40 -4.81 15.24
N TRP A 179 41.62 -4.67 14.72
CA TRP A 179 42.28 -3.36 14.57
C TRP A 179 41.64 -2.51 13.46
N LEU A 180 41.23 -3.13 12.35
CA LEU A 180 40.53 -2.46 11.25
C LEU A 180 39.09 -2.12 11.66
N GLN A 181 38.47 -2.98 12.47
CA GLN A 181 37.15 -2.74 13.05
C GLN A 181 37.14 -1.51 13.97
N ALA A 182 38.23 -1.25 14.70
CA ALA A 182 38.39 -0.06 15.52
C ALA A 182 38.57 1.23 14.69
N ILE A 183 39.30 1.16 13.58
CA ILE A 183 39.46 2.28 12.64
C ILE A 183 38.12 2.59 11.96
N VAL A 184 37.43 1.57 11.45
CA VAL A 184 36.11 1.71 10.83
C VAL A 184 35.12 2.26 11.84
N ASN A 185 35.02 1.74 13.08
CA ASN A 185 34.08 2.27 14.08
C ASN A 185 34.40 3.71 14.50
N ALA A 186 35.69 4.09 14.62
CA ALA A 186 36.09 5.45 14.94
C ALA A 186 35.83 6.45 13.80
N PHE A 187 35.88 5.98 12.54
CA PHE A 187 35.63 6.76 11.34
C PHE A 187 34.11 6.87 11.05
N VAL A 188 33.40 5.75 11.10
CA VAL A 188 31.92 5.63 10.96
C VAL A 188 31.20 6.52 11.96
N ALA A 189 31.55 6.47 13.25
CA ALA A 189 30.93 7.32 14.28
C ALA A 189 31.15 8.84 14.07
N ARG A 190 32.10 9.25 13.21
CA ARG A 190 32.44 10.64 12.93
C ARG A 190 32.03 11.10 11.51
N LEU A 191 31.80 10.18 10.58
CA LEU A 191 31.55 10.46 9.16
C LEU A 191 30.17 10.06 8.62
N LEU A 192 29.37 9.29 9.37
CA LEU A 192 28.03 8.90 8.92
C LEU A 192 27.14 10.12 8.57
N GLN A 193 27.26 11.25 9.26
CA GLN A 193 26.47 12.44 8.91
C GLN A 193 26.82 13.07 7.54
N GLN A 194 28.00 12.80 6.99
CA GLN A 194 28.47 13.42 5.75
C GLN A 194 28.22 12.54 4.52
N TYR A 195 28.09 11.22 4.72
CA TYR A 195 27.89 10.22 3.66
C TYR A 195 26.50 9.59 3.63
N LEU A 196 25.63 9.92 4.59
CA LEU A 196 24.22 9.53 4.55
C LEU A 196 23.43 10.56 3.74
N PRO A 197 22.71 10.15 2.67
CA PRO A 197 21.84 11.04 1.92
C PRO A 197 20.76 11.69 2.79
N GLY A 198 20.21 12.83 2.37
CA GLY A 198 19.13 13.52 3.12
C GLY A 198 17.89 12.65 3.36
N TRP A 199 17.60 11.70 2.47
CA TRP A 199 16.51 10.74 2.62
C TRP A 199 16.75 9.72 3.75
N MET A 200 17.99 9.49 4.18
CA MET A 200 18.31 8.56 5.28
C MET A 200 17.68 9.02 6.59
N GLN A 201 17.58 10.33 6.82
CA GLN A 201 16.84 10.88 7.97
C GLN A 201 15.34 10.59 7.86
N GLN A 202 14.79 10.65 6.66
CA GLN A 202 13.40 10.28 6.39
C GLN A 202 13.17 8.77 6.54
N LEU A 203 14.18 7.92 6.28
CA LEU A 203 14.10 6.48 6.55
C LEU A 203 14.09 6.16 8.05
N ILE A 204 14.83 6.93 8.86
CA ILE A 204 14.78 6.82 10.32
C ILE A 204 13.37 7.20 10.81
N HIS A 205 12.82 8.31 10.31
CA HIS A 205 11.43 8.69 10.59
C HIS A 205 10.42 7.65 10.09
N LEU A 206 10.65 7.03 8.94
CA LEU A 206 9.82 5.95 8.40
C LEU A 206 9.75 4.76 9.36
N CYS A 207 10.87 4.41 10.00
CA CYS A 207 10.92 3.33 10.98
C CYS A 207 10.08 3.64 12.24
N ASP A 208 10.12 4.88 12.71
CA ASP A 208 9.30 5.36 13.83
C ASP A 208 7.81 5.43 13.46
N ASP A 209 7.51 5.88 12.24
CA ASP A 209 6.15 6.02 11.71
C ASP A 209 5.50 4.68 11.37
N PHE A 210 6.28 3.62 11.14
CA PHE A 210 5.76 2.31 10.77
C PHE A 210 4.78 1.76 11.81
N ALA A 211 4.98 2.08 13.10
CA ALA A 211 4.02 1.77 14.17
C ALA A 211 2.65 2.40 13.91
N THR A 212 2.67 3.69 13.56
CA THR A 212 1.50 4.53 13.33
C THR A 212 0.80 4.11 12.04
N ILE A 213 1.57 3.80 10.99
CA ILE A 213 1.06 3.29 9.71
C ILE A 213 0.30 1.98 9.94
N LEU A 214 0.88 1.06 10.71
CA LEU A 214 0.21 -0.20 11.02
C LEU A 214 -1.03 0.01 11.88
N GLY A 215 -1.06 1.03 12.75
CA GLY A 215 -2.17 1.33 13.64
C GLY A 215 -3.55 1.42 12.98
N ASN A 216 -3.60 1.75 11.69
CA ASN A 216 -4.82 1.78 10.89
C ASN A 216 -4.65 0.89 9.65
N LEU A 217 -5.30 -0.27 9.68
CA LEU A 217 -5.45 -1.12 8.51
C LEU A 217 -6.88 -0.97 8.00
N ARG A 218 -7.06 -0.65 6.73
CA ARG A 218 -8.36 -0.75 6.06
C ARG A 218 -8.31 -1.86 5.02
N SER A 219 -9.31 -2.73 4.95
CA SER A 219 -9.46 -3.63 3.82
C SER A 219 -10.57 -3.13 2.91
N GLU A 220 -10.35 -3.22 1.60
CA GLU A 220 -11.39 -3.00 0.60
C GLU A 220 -11.56 -4.24 -0.25
N GLY A 221 -12.78 -4.48 -0.71
CA GLY A 221 -13.07 -5.63 -1.53
C GLY A 221 -14.54 -5.73 -1.93
N ALA A 222 -14.95 -6.96 -2.19
CA ALA A 222 -16.29 -7.25 -2.63
C ALA A 222 -16.88 -8.45 -1.86
N MET A 223 -18.11 -8.27 -1.40
CA MET A 223 -18.90 -9.28 -0.72
C MET A 223 -20.11 -9.63 -1.57
N ARG A 224 -20.38 -10.93 -1.70
CA ARG A 224 -21.60 -11.44 -2.35
C ARG A 224 -22.49 -12.09 -1.31
N LEU A 225 -23.74 -11.65 -1.24
CA LEU A 225 -24.76 -12.24 -0.39
C LEU A 225 -25.78 -13.00 -1.24
N THR A 226 -26.12 -14.21 -0.79
CA THR A 226 -27.10 -15.09 -1.43
C THR A 226 -28.09 -15.59 -0.38
N ARG A 227 -29.37 -15.73 -0.77
CA ARG A 227 -30.37 -16.38 0.09
C ARG A 227 -30.09 -17.87 0.20
N THR A 228 -30.40 -18.42 1.36
CA THR A 228 -30.26 -19.85 1.61
C THR A 228 -31.64 -20.50 1.67
N THR A 229 -32.15 -20.74 2.88
CA THR A 229 -33.41 -21.47 3.12
C THR A 229 -34.64 -20.58 3.07
N ASP A 230 -34.50 -19.29 3.38
CA ASP A 230 -35.59 -18.32 3.41
C ASP A 230 -35.08 -16.89 3.11
N LEU A 231 -35.96 -15.89 3.30
CA LEU A 231 -35.66 -14.48 3.01
C LEU A 231 -34.77 -13.80 4.06
N VAL A 232 -34.63 -14.38 5.25
CA VAL A 232 -33.87 -13.78 6.35
C VAL A 232 -32.50 -14.45 6.56
N HIS A 233 -32.32 -15.69 6.12
CA HIS A 233 -31.05 -16.42 6.22
C HIS A 233 -30.24 -16.33 4.91
N LEU A 234 -29.04 -15.79 5.03
CA LEU A 234 -28.13 -15.48 3.95
C LEU A 234 -26.82 -16.26 4.12
N SER A 235 -26.19 -16.59 2.99
CA SER A 235 -24.81 -17.03 2.92
C SER A 235 -24.00 -16.01 2.14
N GLY A 236 -22.81 -15.72 2.64
CA GLY A 236 -21.93 -14.71 2.07
C GLY A 236 -20.53 -15.25 1.77
N THR A 237 -19.96 -14.75 0.68
CA THR A 237 -18.53 -14.88 0.35
C THR A 237 -17.94 -13.50 0.19
N GLU A 238 -16.69 -13.31 0.57
CA GLU A 238 -16.01 -12.03 0.48
C GLU A 238 -14.58 -12.26 -0.03
N VAL A 239 -14.12 -11.33 -0.85
CA VAL A 239 -12.73 -11.23 -1.29
C VAL A 239 -12.22 -9.84 -0.95
N TRP A 240 -10.97 -9.74 -0.53
CA TRP A 240 -10.30 -8.45 -0.31
C TRP A 240 -9.37 -8.20 -1.47
N THR A 241 -9.49 -7.06 -2.12
CA THR A 241 -8.69 -6.66 -3.29
C THR A 241 -7.52 -5.76 -2.90
N SER A 242 -7.64 -5.05 -1.78
CA SER A 242 -6.57 -4.20 -1.27
C SER A 242 -6.55 -4.13 0.26
N LEU A 243 -5.34 -3.98 0.78
CA LEU A 243 -5.06 -3.59 2.16
C LEU A 243 -4.52 -2.16 2.10
N VAL A 244 -5.24 -1.25 2.71
CA VAL A 244 -5.00 0.18 2.68
C VAL A 244 -4.38 0.62 4.00
N PHE A 245 -3.24 1.27 3.90
CA PHE A 245 -2.51 1.88 5.01
C PHE A 245 -2.42 3.39 4.81
N TYR A 246 -2.08 4.11 5.87
CA TYR A 246 -2.01 5.56 5.83
C TYR A 246 -0.69 6.07 6.40
N TRP A 247 0.01 6.89 5.62
CA TRP A 247 1.23 7.57 6.04
C TRP A 247 1.10 9.09 5.80
N LEU A 248 0.80 9.81 6.89
CA LEU A 248 0.51 11.25 6.87
C LEU A 248 1.58 12.14 6.22
N PRO A 249 2.89 11.86 6.36
CA PRO A 249 3.93 12.64 5.69
C PRO A 249 3.82 12.73 4.16
N LEU A 250 3.00 11.89 3.52
CA LEU A 250 2.70 12.00 2.08
C LEU A 250 1.87 13.24 1.72
N CYS A 251 1.20 13.87 2.69
CA CYS A 251 0.27 14.98 2.46
C CYS A 251 0.90 16.38 2.63
N ASP A 252 2.20 16.54 2.42
CA ASP A 252 2.92 17.83 2.48
C ASP A 252 2.62 18.67 3.75
N GLY A 253 2.36 18.01 4.89
CA GLY A 253 2.13 18.67 6.18
C GLY A 253 0.72 19.27 6.39
N GLU A 254 -0.25 19.03 5.51
CA GLU A 254 -1.67 19.36 5.76
C GLU A 254 -2.31 18.34 6.72
N ILE A 255 -1.91 18.38 8.00
CA ILE A 255 -2.40 17.47 9.05
C ILE A 255 -3.61 18.07 9.79
N ALA A 256 -4.51 18.73 9.07
CA ALA A 256 -5.78 19.20 9.62
C ALA A 256 -6.89 18.25 9.14
N GLY A 257 -7.16 17.21 9.92
CA GLY A 257 -8.17 16.20 9.59
C GLY A 257 -8.61 15.40 10.81
N ASP A 258 -9.73 14.70 10.68
CA ASP A 258 -10.19 13.74 11.67
C ASP A 258 -9.19 12.57 11.74
N PRO A 259 -8.55 12.28 12.89
CA PRO A 259 -7.64 11.14 13.03
C PRO A 259 -8.32 9.80 12.73
N ASP A 260 -9.66 9.75 12.76
CA ASP A 260 -10.45 8.59 12.41
C ASP A 260 -10.74 8.46 10.91
N LYS A 261 -10.42 9.50 10.10
CA LYS A 261 -10.57 9.51 8.64
C LYS A 261 -9.33 10.12 8.00
N PRO A 262 -8.25 9.32 7.85
CA PRO A 262 -7.03 9.80 7.22
C PRO A 262 -7.31 10.35 5.81
N PRO A 263 -6.61 11.43 5.39
CA PRO A 263 -6.81 12.00 4.07
C PRO A 263 -6.34 11.04 2.97
N GLU A 264 -7.00 11.07 1.81
CA GLU A 264 -6.67 10.16 0.69
C GLU A 264 -5.25 10.39 0.11
N CYS A 265 -4.64 11.56 0.31
CA CYS A 265 -3.23 11.78 -0.03
C CYS A 265 -2.26 10.92 0.78
N ALA A 266 -2.65 10.47 1.98
CA ALA A 266 -1.83 9.62 2.85
C ALA A 266 -1.95 8.13 2.50
N ARG A 267 -2.82 7.79 1.56
CA ARG A 267 -3.21 6.42 1.22
C ARG A 267 -2.06 5.64 0.56
N ILE A 268 -1.82 4.44 1.06
CA ILE A 268 -0.91 3.45 0.50
C ILE A 268 -1.68 2.15 0.30
N ASP A 269 -1.67 1.65 -0.94
CA ASP A 269 -2.40 0.44 -1.33
C ASP A 269 -1.46 -0.75 -1.48
N VAL A 270 -1.67 -1.78 -0.65
CA VAL A 270 -1.07 -3.10 -0.84
C VAL A 270 -2.10 -4.00 -1.50
N LEU A 271 -1.90 -4.29 -2.78
CA LEU A 271 -2.81 -5.12 -3.56
C LEU A 271 -2.72 -6.60 -3.15
N THR A 272 -3.86 -7.27 -3.11
CA THR A 272 -3.96 -8.71 -2.88
C THR A 272 -3.96 -9.47 -4.21
N HIS A 273 -3.75 -10.78 -4.17
CA HIS A 273 -3.88 -11.63 -5.35
C HIS A 273 -5.30 -11.58 -5.95
N ASP A 274 -6.33 -11.46 -5.11
CA ASP A 274 -7.73 -11.41 -5.55
C ASP A 274 -8.13 -10.11 -6.23
N SER A 275 -7.24 -9.11 -6.24
CA SER A 275 -7.40 -7.90 -7.05
C SER A 275 -7.48 -8.19 -8.55
N GLY A 276 -7.05 -9.37 -9.00
CA GLY A 276 -6.90 -9.71 -10.42
C GLY A 276 -5.63 -9.12 -11.04
N PHE A 277 -4.75 -8.55 -10.21
CA PHE A 277 -3.42 -8.05 -10.55
C PHE A 277 -2.37 -8.88 -9.82
N ASP A 278 -1.41 -9.44 -10.57
CA ASP A 278 -0.20 -10.02 -9.99
C ASP A 278 0.91 -8.98 -9.79
N GLU A 279 0.71 -7.74 -10.25
CA GLU A 279 1.67 -6.66 -10.14
C GLU A 279 1.59 -5.98 -8.76
N THR A 280 2.46 -6.41 -7.84
CA THR A 280 2.80 -5.62 -6.64
C THR A 280 4.11 -4.87 -6.82
N ALA A 281 4.64 -4.26 -5.75
CA ALA A 281 5.88 -3.47 -5.78
C ALA A 281 6.99 -4.21 -6.54
N GLN A 282 7.83 -3.47 -7.26
CA GLN A 282 8.90 -4.06 -8.05
C GLN A 282 10.20 -4.07 -7.24
N CYS A 283 10.98 -5.12 -7.42
CA CYS A 283 12.32 -5.22 -6.87
C CYS A 283 13.22 -5.81 -7.95
N ARG A 284 14.26 -5.08 -8.36
CA ARG A 284 15.14 -5.37 -9.50
C ARG A 284 14.40 -5.57 -10.82
N GLY A 285 13.31 -4.84 -11.02
CA GLY A 285 12.43 -5.00 -12.19
C GLY A 285 11.61 -6.29 -12.19
N GLU A 286 11.73 -7.12 -11.14
CA GLU A 286 10.84 -8.24 -10.90
C GLU A 286 9.64 -7.79 -10.07
N VAL A 287 8.48 -8.31 -10.40
CA VAL A 287 7.25 -8.04 -9.68
C VAL A 287 7.23 -8.86 -8.39
N LEU A 288 7.08 -8.21 -7.23
CA LEU A 288 6.90 -8.93 -5.98
C LEU A 288 5.58 -9.71 -6.02
N PRO A 289 5.53 -10.91 -5.42
CA PRO A 289 4.31 -11.72 -5.44
C PRO A 289 3.23 -11.08 -4.57
N SER A 290 1.99 -11.04 -5.05
CA SER A 290 0.84 -10.43 -4.37
C SER A 290 0.47 -11.09 -3.03
N VAL A 291 -0.18 -10.34 -2.14
CA VAL A 291 -0.63 -10.85 -0.83
C VAL A 291 -1.86 -11.72 -1.03
N SER A 292 -1.79 -12.99 -0.65
CA SER A 292 -2.97 -13.87 -0.66
C SER A 292 -3.78 -13.67 0.63
N VAL A 293 -5.08 -13.44 0.49
CA VAL A 293 -6.01 -13.34 1.62
C VAL A 293 -7.08 -14.42 1.47
N GLU A 294 -7.08 -15.40 2.36
CA GLU A 294 -8.07 -16.47 2.35
C GLU A 294 -9.22 -16.12 3.30
N LEU A 295 -10.38 -15.75 2.76
CA LEU A 295 -11.59 -15.53 3.55
C LEU A 295 -12.50 -16.76 3.54
N SER A 296 -12.92 -17.18 4.73
CA SER A 296 -13.92 -18.25 4.87
C SER A 296 -15.31 -17.73 4.49
N PRO A 297 -16.12 -18.50 3.74
CA PRO A 297 -17.54 -18.22 3.60
C PRO A 297 -18.23 -18.09 4.96
N PHE A 298 -19.29 -17.30 5.03
CA PHE A 298 -19.99 -17.01 6.27
C PHE A 298 -21.50 -17.07 6.09
N ASN A 299 -22.20 -17.11 7.21
CA ASN A 299 -23.66 -17.01 7.24
C ASN A 299 -24.05 -15.66 7.85
N ALA A 300 -25.18 -15.12 7.41
CA ALA A 300 -25.74 -13.90 7.94
C ALA A 300 -27.26 -14.02 8.08
N THR A 301 -27.84 -13.23 8.98
CA THR A 301 -29.27 -13.21 9.25
C THR A 301 -29.79 -11.78 9.26
N LEU A 302 -30.86 -11.52 8.53
CA LEU A 302 -31.64 -10.28 8.67
C LEU A 302 -32.52 -10.37 9.90
N VAL A 303 -32.34 -9.41 10.81
CA VAL A 303 -33.10 -9.30 12.05
C VAL A 303 -33.86 -7.98 12.02
N LYS A 304 -35.14 -8.01 12.35
CA LYS A 304 -35.94 -6.79 12.49
C LYS A 304 -35.45 -6.01 13.71
N ASP A 305 -35.08 -4.75 13.51
CA ASP A 305 -34.62 -3.85 14.57
C ASP A 305 -35.44 -2.56 14.56
N GLY A 306 -36.36 -2.44 15.52
CA GLY A 306 -37.33 -1.35 15.58
C GLY A 306 -38.16 -1.24 14.30
N ALA A 307 -38.05 -0.09 13.61
CA ALA A 307 -38.73 0.19 12.35
C ALA A 307 -37.93 -0.25 11.10
N GLY A 308 -36.69 -0.71 11.28
CA GLY A 308 -35.79 -1.12 10.19
C GLY A 308 -35.35 -2.58 10.29
N TYR A 309 -34.33 -2.93 9.52
CA TYR A 309 -33.70 -4.24 9.51
C TYR A 309 -32.20 -4.09 9.78
N GLY A 310 -31.64 -4.96 10.60
CA GLY A 310 -30.21 -5.13 10.80
C GLY A 310 -29.73 -6.42 10.18
N LEU A 311 -28.58 -6.39 9.51
CA LEU A 311 -27.87 -7.57 9.05
C LEU A 311 -26.91 -8.03 10.14
N GLN A 312 -27.08 -9.25 10.66
CA GLN A 312 -26.14 -9.89 11.57
C GLN A 312 -25.27 -10.88 10.78
N ILE A 313 -23.96 -10.72 10.85
CA ILE A 313 -22.97 -11.56 10.19
C ILE A 313 -22.30 -12.44 11.23
N ASN A 314 -22.40 -13.75 11.06
CA ASN A 314 -21.74 -14.71 11.92
C ASN A 314 -20.21 -14.60 11.81
N GLN A 315 -19.54 -15.19 12.81
CA GLN A 315 -18.08 -15.22 12.83
C GLN A 315 -17.50 -15.84 11.57
N ARG A 316 -16.50 -15.17 11.01
CA ARG A 316 -15.72 -15.61 9.86
C ARG A 316 -14.23 -15.38 10.09
N ARG A 317 -13.42 -16.03 9.27
CA ARG A 317 -11.96 -15.99 9.33
C ARG A 317 -11.41 -15.37 8.06
N ALA A 318 -10.46 -14.45 8.20
CA ALA A 318 -9.59 -14.02 7.11
C ALA A 318 -8.15 -14.39 7.46
N ARG A 319 -7.49 -15.14 6.59
CA ARG A 319 -6.10 -15.55 6.77
C ARG A 319 -5.21 -14.81 5.78
N LEU A 320 -4.19 -14.14 6.29
CA LEU A 320 -3.19 -13.46 5.46
C LEU A 320 -1.82 -13.48 6.14
N THR A 321 -0.75 -13.55 5.36
CA THR A 321 0.61 -13.54 5.90
C THR A 321 1.07 -12.10 6.12
N MET A 322 0.90 -11.60 7.34
CA MET A 322 1.17 -10.18 7.62
C MET A 322 2.64 -9.82 7.40
N GLY A 323 3.59 -10.71 7.67
CA GLY A 323 5.01 -10.47 7.39
C GLY A 323 5.28 -10.12 5.91
N LYS A 324 4.50 -10.69 4.98
CA LYS A 324 4.57 -10.36 3.55
C LYS A 324 3.98 -8.98 3.26
N VAL A 325 2.87 -8.63 3.92
CA VAL A 325 2.27 -7.28 3.84
C VAL A 325 3.26 -6.22 4.33
N LEU A 326 3.91 -6.46 5.46
CA LEU A 326 4.88 -5.53 6.05
C LEU A 326 6.08 -5.29 5.12
N LEU A 327 6.60 -6.35 4.49
CA LEU A 327 7.71 -6.25 3.54
C LEU A 327 7.31 -5.40 2.33
N ILE A 328 6.18 -5.72 1.69
CA ILE A 328 5.68 -4.96 0.52
C ILE A 328 5.42 -3.49 0.89
N LEU A 329 4.81 -3.25 2.05
CA LEU A 329 4.54 -1.90 2.55
C LEU A 329 5.85 -1.12 2.77
N TYR A 330 6.86 -1.75 3.38
CA TYR A 330 8.17 -1.13 3.59
C TYR A 330 8.86 -0.80 2.26
N ASP A 331 8.88 -1.73 1.31
CA ASP A 331 9.48 -1.52 -0.02
C ASP A 331 8.78 -0.37 -0.77
N GLN A 332 7.44 -0.31 -0.74
CA GLN A 332 6.69 0.81 -1.32
C GLN A 332 7.07 2.16 -0.67
N LEU A 333 7.17 2.19 0.65
CA LEU A 333 7.54 3.39 1.40
C LEU A 333 8.99 3.82 1.11
N LEU A 334 9.91 2.88 1.00
CA LEU A 334 11.28 3.12 0.59
C LEU A 334 11.35 3.75 -0.80
N GLY A 335 10.55 3.23 -1.75
CA GLY A 335 10.40 3.82 -3.09
C GLY A 335 9.87 5.25 -3.07
N VAL A 336 9.01 5.59 -2.10
CA VAL A 336 8.55 6.97 -1.93
C VAL A 336 9.65 7.86 -1.35
N VAL A 337 10.26 7.46 -0.25
CA VAL A 337 11.29 8.21 0.49
C VAL A 337 12.52 8.48 -0.37
N THR A 338 12.96 7.50 -1.16
CA THR A 338 14.15 7.61 -2.01
C THR A 338 13.85 8.30 -3.35
N GLY A 339 12.64 8.83 -3.55
CA GLY A 339 12.26 9.43 -4.83
C GLY A 339 12.21 8.44 -6.00
N GLY A 340 12.21 7.14 -5.70
CA GLY A 340 12.24 6.04 -6.67
C GLY A 340 13.63 5.57 -7.06
N GLU A 341 14.69 6.07 -6.40
CA GLU A 341 16.06 5.60 -6.58
C GLU A 341 16.20 4.12 -6.22
N PHE A 342 15.51 3.68 -5.16
CA PHE A 342 15.44 2.29 -4.75
C PHE A 342 13.98 1.87 -4.54
N GLN A 343 13.56 0.78 -5.16
CA GLN A 343 12.19 0.26 -5.09
C GLN A 343 12.01 -0.79 -3.99
N CYS A 344 13.11 -1.35 -3.46
CA CYS A 344 13.10 -2.34 -2.39
C CYS A 344 14.39 -2.33 -1.56
N ILE A 345 14.35 -2.94 -0.38
CA ILE A 345 15.53 -3.07 0.51
C ILE A 345 16.71 -3.74 -0.20
N GLU A 346 16.44 -4.76 -1.02
CA GLU A 346 17.49 -5.50 -1.71
C GLU A 346 18.27 -4.61 -2.68
N GLU A 347 17.59 -3.72 -3.41
CA GLU A 347 18.24 -2.74 -4.29
C GLU A 347 19.04 -1.72 -3.46
N ALA A 348 18.44 -1.18 -2.39
CA ALA A 348 19.09 -0.18 -1.56
C ALA A 348 20.37 -0.68 -0.90
N THR A 349 20.47 -1.98 -0.63
CA THR A 349 21.60 -2.60 0.07
C THR A 349 22.58 -3.33 -0.83
N GLU A 350 22.32 -3.36 -2.14
CA GLU A 350 23.21 -3.96 -3.12
C GLU A 350 24.27 -2.98 -3.61
N CYS A 351 25.35 -2.87 -2.82
CA CYS A 351 26.42 -1.92 -3.12
C CYS A 351 27.49 -2.58 -4.00
N ALA A 352 27.18 -2.72 -5.29
CA ALA A 352 28.15 -3.12 -6.31
C ALA A 352 28.82 -1.88 -6.96
N PRO A 353 30.06 -2.00 -7.47
CA PRO A 353 30.75 -0.89 -8.11
C PRO A 353 29.91 -0.30 -9.25
N GLY A 354 29.67 1.01 -9.21
CA GLY A 354 28.89 1.74 -10.22
C GLY A 354 27.36 1.60 -10.10
N MET A 355 26.84 0.94 -9.05
CA MET A 355 25.43 0.97 -8.69
C MET A 355 25.20 1.95 -7.52
N GLY A 356 24.03 2.59 -7.48
CA GLY A 356 23.62 3.37 -6.32
C GLY A 356 23.51 2.46 -5.09
N CYS A 357 23.92 2.96 -3.93
CA CYS A 357 23.80 2.26 -2.66
C CYS A 357 23.34 3.24 -1.59
N ILE A 358 22.61 2.74 -0.59
CA ILE A 358 22.19 3.50 0.59
C ILE A 358 23.33 4.20 1.32
N VAL A 359 24.54 3.66 1.21
CA VAL A 359 25.79 4.24 1.69
C VAL A 359 26.73 4.43 0.51
N ASP A 360 27.33 5.62 0.37
CA ASP A 360 28.36 5.88 -0.63
C ASP A 360 29.66 5.12 -0.28
N CYS A 361 29.67 3.82 -0.60
CA CYS A 361 30.82 2.95 -0.36
C CYS A 361 32.05 3.37 -1.18
N ASP A 362 31.86 4.03 -2.32
CA ASP A 362 32.93 4.49 -3.20
C ASP A 362 33.59 5.76 -2.64
N GLY A 363 32.80 6.70 -2.12
CA GLY A 363 33.30 7.84 -1.34
C GLY A 363 34.04 7.40 -0.08
N LEU A 364 33.46 6.48 0.69
CA LEU A 364 34.10 5.92 1.88
C LEU A 364 35.44 5.24 1.55
N ALA A 365 35.50 4.47 0.45
CA ALA A 365 36.72 3.79 0.04
C ALA A 365 37.84 4.76 -0.31
N ARG A 366 37.54 5.82 -1.09
CA ARG A 366 38.50 6.88 -1.46
C ARG A 366 39.04 7.62 -0.25
N ASP A 367 38.17 7.95 0.71
CA ASP A 367 38.57 8.65 1.93
C ASP A 367 39.46 7.79 2.84
N VAL A 368 39.15 6.50 2.98
CA VAL A 368 39.96 5.58 3.79
C VAL A 368 41.31 5.33 3.14
N GLU A 369 41.38 5.15 1.82
CA GLU A 369 42.66 5.03 1.11
C GLU A 369 43.52 6.29 1.32
N SER A 370 42.92 7.48 1.16
CA SER A 370 43.60 8.75 1.40
C SER A 370 44.05 8.93 2.85
N ALA A 371 43.24 8.51 3.82
CA ALA A 371 43.56 8.65 5.24
C ALA A 371 44.60 7.63 5.72
N THR A 372 44.71 6.48 5.05
CA THR A 372 45.65 5.41 5.38
C THR A 372 46.90 5.44 4.51
N ASP A 373 47.06 6.43 3.64
CA ASP A 373 48.19 6.57 2.71
C ASP A 373 48.38 5.29 1.85
N GLY A 374 47.27 4.69 1.42
CA GLY A 374 47.25 3.47 0.60
C GLY A 374 47.56 2.16 1.35
N ILE A 375 47.63 2.16 2.69
CA ILE A 375 47.76 0.92 3.48
C ILE A 375 46.54 0.00 3.29
N VAL A 376 45.36 0.60 3.12
CA VAL A 376 44.13 -0.12 2.77
C VAL A 376 43.70 0.36 1.39
N ASP A 377 43.64 -0.55 0.43
CA ASP A 377 43.23 -0.21 -0.94
C ASP A 377 41.72 0.05 -1.04
N GLU A 378 41.34 0.92 -1.97
CA GLU A 378 39.95 1.31 -2.26
C GLU A 378 39.05 0.09 -2.48
N GLY A 379 39.52 -0.89 -3.27
CA GLY A 379 38.75 -2.10 -3.59
C GLY A 379 38.42 -2.96 -2.37
N THR A 380 39.35 -3.09 -1.42
CA THR A 380 39.12 -3.81 -0.16
C THR A 380 38.06 -3.12 0.69
N VAL A 381 38.10 -1.79 0.82
CA VAL A 381 37.10 -1.03 1.61
C VAL A 381 35.73 -1.12 0.96
N GLN A 382 35.66 -0.91 -0.35
CA GLN A 382 34.42 -1.01 -1.13
C GLN A 382 33.78 -2.41 -0.99
N ALA A 383 34.57 -3.47 -1.13
CA ALA A 383 34.10 -4.85 -1.01
C ALA A 383 33.65 -5.21 0.42
N LEU A 384 34.25 -4.59 1.45
CA LEU A 384 33.82 -4.76 2.84
C LEU A 384 32.54 -4.00 3.14
N CYS A 385 32.44 -2.74 2.67
CA CYS A 385 31.25 -1.91 2.78
C CYS A 385 30.05 -2.60 2.13
N GLY A 386 30.16 -3.03 0.87
CA GLY A 386 29.06 -3.69 0.17
C GLY A 386 28.68 -5.06 0.74
N ARG A 387 29.60 -5.78 1.37
CA ARG A 387 29.25 -7.01 2.13
C ARG A 387 28.49 -6.69 3.42
N GLY A 388 28.90 -5.64 4.13
CA GLY A 388 28.21 -5.17 5.33
C GLY A 388 26.78 -4.74 5.01
N MET A 389 26.60 -3.94 3.95
CA MET A 389 25.28 -3.46 3.56
C MET A 389 24.33 -4.57 3.12
N ARG A 390 24.79 -5.54 2.30
CA ARG A 390 23.95 -6.71 1.95
C ARG A 390 23.53 -7.51 3.17
N ALA A 391 24.45 -7.74 4.11
CA ALA A 391 24.12 -8.46 5.35
C ALA A 391 23.08 -7.71 6.20
N ILE A 392 23.11 -6.38 6.20
CA ILE A 392 22.08 -5.55 6.84
C ILE A 392 20.75 -5.70 6.10
N GLY A 393 20.73 -5.59 4.77
CA GLY A 393 19.53 -5.77 3.96
C GLY A 393 18.84 -7.11 4.20
N ASP A 394 19.62 -8.20 4.13
CA ASP A 394 19.15 -9.55 4.45
C ASP A 394 18.61 -9.65 5.88
N GLY A 395 19.28 -9.00 6.83
CA GLY A 395 18.87 -8.94 8.22
C GLY A 395 17.52 -8.24 8.41
N VAL A 396 17.32 -7.10 7.75
CA VAL A 396 16.07 -6.33 7.80
C VAL A 396 14.95 -7.09 7.11
N ALA A 397 15.16 -7.63 5.92
CA ALA A 397 14.17 -8.43 5.19
C ALA A 397 13.74 -9.67 6.01
N GLN A 398 14.69 -10.39 6.59
CA GLN A 398 14.38 -11.53 7.47
C GLN A 398 13.67 -11.10 8.75
N ALA A 399 14.05 -9.96 9.33
CA ALA A 399 13.41 -9.45 10.52
C ALA A 399 11.97 -9.02 10.24
N LEU A 400 11.69 -8.32 9.13
CA LEU A 400 10.35 -7.95 8.70
C LEU A 400 9.48 -9.18 8.39
N ALA A 401 10.06 -10.18 7.72
CA ALA A 401 9.37 -11.44 7.43
C ALA A 401 9.00 -12.25 8.69
N ARG A 402 9.82 -12.16 9.75
CA ARG A 402 9.63 -12.89 11.02
C ARG A 402 9.01 -12.04 12.13
N ALA A 403 8.88 -10.75 11.90
CA ALA A 403 8.41 -9.75 12.84
C ALA A 403 6.97 -10.03 13.29
N TRP A 404 6.19 -10.64 12.40
CA TRP A 404 4.85 -11.11 12.69
C TRP A 404 4.87 -12.62 12.99
N PRO A 405 4.45 -13.06 14.18
CA PRO A 405 4.31 -14.47 14.52
C PRO A 405 3.36 -15.17 13.54
N VAL A 406 3.72 -16.35 13.03
CA VAL A 406 2.88 -17.13 12.10
C VAL A 406 1.55 -17.56 12.74
N SER A 407 1.52 -17.68 14.08
CA SER A 407 0.27 -17.88 14.83
C SER A 407 -0.69 -16.70 14.75
N ALA A 408 -0.24 -15.61 14.13
CA ALA A 408 -0.93 -14.34 14.04
C ALA A 408 -1.43 -14.01 12.64
N ASP A 409 -1.60 -15.00 11.77
CA ASP A 409 -2.01 -14.76 10.39
C ASP A 409 -3.54 -14.88 10.20
N THR A 410 -4.31 -15.10 11.27
CA THR A 410 -5.77 -15.27 11.19
C THR A 410 -6.53 -14.19 11.95
N LEU A 411 -7.33 -13.43 11.23
CA LEU A 411 -8.36 -12.54 11.77
C LEU A 411 -9.66 -13.32 11.95
N GLU A 412 -10.23 -13.34 13.15
CA GLU A 412 -11.56 -13.90 13.39
C GLU A 412 -12.53 -12.79 13.79
N PHE A 413 -13.59 -12.56 13.01
CA PHE A 413 -14.49 -11.44 13.26
C PHE A 413 -15.93 -11.77 12.90
N SER A 414 -16.86 -11.19 13.66
CA SER A 414 -18.30 -11.17 13.38
C SER A 414 -18.74 -9.72 13.24
N GLY A 415 -19.88 -9.47 12.62
CA GLY A 415 -20.34 -8.10 12.41
C GLY A 415 -21.84 -7.93 12.44
N SER A 416 -22.26 -6.68 12.46
CA SER A 416 -23.64 -6.25 12.28
C SER A 416 -23.65 -4.97 11.46
N ALA A 417 -24.68 -4.73 10.65
CA ALA A 417 -24.91 -3.45 9.98
C ALA A 417 -26.39 -3.12 9.95
N ASN A 418 -26.72 -1.84 9.85
CA ASN A 418 -28.07 -1.40 9.59
C ASN A 418 -28.33 -1.42 8.08
N VAL A 419 -29.50 -1.90 7.69
CA VAL A 419 -29.95 -1.85 6.29
C VAL A 419 -30.72 -0.54 6.09
N SER A 420 -30.18 0.35 5.28
CA SER A 420 -30.80 1.62 4.89
C SER A 420 -30.93 1.73 3.36
N GLY A 421 -31.83 2.60 2.89
CA GLY A 421 -32.09 2.81 1.46
C GLY A 421 -33.22 1.97 0.86
N VAL A 422 -33.55 2.22 -0.41
CA VAL A 422 -34.60 1.53 -1.18
C VAL A 422 -33.99 0.96 -2.45
N ALA A 423 -34.23 -0.33 -2.74
CA ALA A 423 -33.80 -1.00 -3.98
C ALA A 423 -32.31 -0.79 -4.33
N ASP A 424 -32.00 -0.05 -5.39
CA ASP A 424 -30.66 0.10 -5.97
C ASP A 424 -29.76 1.06 -5.17
N GLU A 425 -30.32 1.90 -4.29
CA GLU A 425 -29.57 2.78 -3.38
C GLU A 425 -29.34 2.16 -1.98
N ALA A 426 -29.55 0.85 -1.84
CA ALA A 426 -29.41 0.20 -0.55
C ALA A 426 -27.97 0.27 -0.04
N ARG A 427 -27.83 0.67 1.22
CA ARG A 427 -26.56 0.77 1.94
C ARG A 427 -26.61 -0.09 3.21
N LEU A 428 -25.47 -0.71 3.50
CA LEU A 428 -25.21 -1.32 4.80
C LEU A 428 -24.38 -0.32 5.59
N GLU A 429 -25.09 0.52 6.36
CA GLU A 429 -24.52 1.62 7.13
C GLU A 429 -24.31 1.23 8.59
N ASP A 430 -23.49 2.01 9.30
CA ASP A 430 -23.13 1.79 10.70
C ASP A 430 -22.63 0.38 10.99
N GLY A 431 -21.97 -0.25 10.00
CA GLY A 431 -21.42 -1.57 10.15
C GLY A 431 -20.41 -1.58 11.28
N LYS A 432 -20.60 -2.50 12.22
CA LYS A 432 -19.69 -2.76 13.33
C LYS A 432 -19.21 -4.19 13.22
N TRP A 433 -17.94 -4.41 13.49
CA TRP A 433 -17.41 -5.75 13.67
C TRP A 433 -16.73 -5.85 15.03
N THR A 434 -16.71 -7.07 15.55
CA THR A 434 -15.98 -7.42 16.78
C THR A 434 -15.24 -8.72 16.54
N GLY A 435 -13.95 -8.76 16.87
CA GLY A 435 -13.14 -9.93 16.53
C GLY A 435 -11.82 -10.03 17.29
N ASP A 436 -11.21 -11.19 17.15
CA ASP A 436 -9.81 -11.45 17.52
C ASP A 436 -8.95 -11.09 16.32
N PHE A 437 -8.04 -10.13 16.50
CA PHE A 437 -7.22 -9.61 15.42
C PHE A 437 -5.85 -10.23 15.47
N PHE A 438 -5.64 -11.20 14.57
CA PHE A 438 -4.40 -11.94 14.37
C PHE A 438 -3.99 -12.82 15.56
N PHE A 439 -4.07 -12.34 16.79
CA PHE A 439 -3.86 -13.11 18.01
C PHE A 439 -5.18 -13.25 18.79
N PRO A 440 -5.33 -14.28 19.64
CA PRO A 440 -6.40 -14.31 20.63
C PRO A 440 -6.21 -13.13 21.59
N LEU A 441 -7.21 -12.26 21.70
CA LEU A 441 -7.14 -11.08 22.55
C LEU A 441 -7.94 -11.30 23.83
N ASP A 442 -7.44 -10.76 24.94
CA ASP A 442 -8.22 -10.73 26.19
C ASP A 442 -9.51 -9.90 26.04
N ARG A 443 -9.55 -8.99 25.05
CA ARG A 443 -10.73 -8.24 24.63
C ARG A 443 -10.81 -8.20 23.10
N LYS A 444 -11.95 -8.62 22.54
CA LYS A 444 -12.23 -8.50 21.11
C LYS A 444 -12.12 -7.04 20.67
N LEU A 445 -11.42 -6.81 19.57
CA LEU A 445 -11.29 -5.49 18.98
C LEU A 445 -12.61 -5.07 18.33
N PRO A 446 -13.07 -3.84 18.59
CA PRO A 446 -14.12 -3.25 17.79
C PRO A 446 -13.54 -2.67 16.50
N GLY A 447 -14.33 -2.66 15.45
CA GLY A 447 -14.09 -1.77 14.33
C GLY A 447 -15.36 -1.52 13.53
N THR A 448 -15.20 -0.78 12.46
CA THR A 448 -16.29 -0.36 11.59
C THR A 448 -16.16 -0.99 10.23
N TRP A 449 -17.29 -1.17 9.56
CA TRP A 449 -17.31 -1.52 8.16
C TRP A 449 -18.49 -0.83 7.50
N GLU A 450 -18.39 -0.62 6.20
CA GLU A 450 -19.49 -0.14 5.37
C GLU A 450 -19.57 -1.00 4.14
N ALA A 451 -20.78 -1.14 3.61
CA ALA A 451 -20.93 -1.70 2.29
C ALA A 451 -22.01 -1.00 1.48
N THR A 452 -21.70 -0.80 0.21
CA THR A 452 -22.58 -0.10 -0.73
C THR A 452 -22.87 -1.01 -1.89
N ARG A 453 -24.09 -0.91 -2.43
CA ARG A 453 -24.36 -1.53 -3.72
C ARG A 453 -23.53 -0.78 -4.78
N PRO A 454 -22.91 -1.52 -5.69
CA PRO A 454 -22.33 -0.91 -6.87
C PRO A 454 -23.45 -0.25 -7.70
N GLU A 455 -23.31 1.05 -8.01
CA GLU A 455 -24.23 1.81 -8.87
C GLU A 455 -24.25 1.33 -10.33
#